data_AF-A0A537BGD7-F1
#
_entry.id   AF-A0A537BGD7-F1
#
_cell.length_a   1.000
_cell.length_b   1.000
_cell.length_c   1.000
_cell.angle_alpha   90.00
_cell.angle_beta   90.00
_cell.angle_gamma   90.00
#
_symmetry.space_group_name_H-M   'P 1'
#
loop_
_entity.id
_entity.type
_entity.pdbx_description
1 polymer ?
#
loop_
_entity_poly.entity_id
_entity_poly.type
_entity_poly.pdbx_seq_one_letter_code
_entity_poly.pdbx_strand_id
1 'polypeptide(L)'
;GQLHEVARNYFAICDQTKDVFYFGEDVAFYENGKVTKTDGSWQAGKGNRAGLMMPGSPKPKMKFYQELAPGVAMDRAEIVSLTDTCKTPAGTFQRCMRVKESSPLEPGASEYKFHAPGIGLVRDDELRLVKHGFIDAAKGK
;
A
#
# COMPACT_ATOMS: atom_id res chain seq x y z
N GLY A 1 9.54 -19.53 4.75
CA GLY A 1 8.22 -19.40 4.09
C GLY A 1 8.33 -19.90 2.67
N GLN A 2 7.20 -20.23 2.05
CA GLN A 2 7.12 -20.43 0.60
C GLN A 2 6.66 -19.11 -0.06
N LEU A 3 7.09 -18.86 -1.30
CA LEU A 3 6.63 -17.69 -2.05
C LEU A 3 5.13 -17.85 -2.34
N HIS A 4 4.32 -16.90 -1.90
CA HIS A 4 2.88 -16.88 -2.13
C HIS A 4 2.50 -15.94 -3.28
N GLU A 5 3.14 -14.77 -3.36
CA GLU A 5 2.74 -13.72 -4.27
C GLU A 5 3.93 -12.84 -4.65
N VAL A 6 3.92 -12.34 -5.88
CA VAL A 6 4.74 -11.20 -6.31
C VAL A 6 3.83 -10.17 -6.95
N ALA A 7 3.78 -8.98 -6.38
CA ALA A 7 3.06 -7.84 -6.93
C ALA A 7 4.04 -6.73 -7.36
N ARG A 8 3.82 -6.16 -8.54
CA ARG A 8 4.55 -4.98 -9.04
C ARG A 8 3.58 -3.83 -9.14
N ASN A 9 3.68 -2.91 -8.19
CA ASN A 9 2.78 -1.78 -8.05
C ASN A 9 3.31 -0.53 -8.77
N TYR A 10 2.43 0.22 -9.44
CA TYR A 10 2.76 1.40 -10.23
C TYR A 10 2.30 2.68 -9.53
N PHE A 11 3.23 3.47 -9.01
CA PHE A 11 2.92 4.73 -8.33
C PHE A 11 3.47 5.94 -9.06
N ALA A 12 2.84 7.10 -8.87
CA ALA A 12 3.42 8.40 -9.22
C ALA A 12 3.16 9.42 -8.11
N ILE A 13 4.04 10.41 -7.99
CA ILE A 13 3.90 11.50 -7.03
C ILE A 13 3.59 12.79 -7.78
N CYS A 14 2.54 13.49 -7.38
CA CYS A 14 2.25 14.83 -7.87
C CYS A 14 3.21 15.83 -7.24
N ASP A 15 3.98 16.56 -8.05
CA ASP A 15 4.98 17.49 -7.51
C ASP A 15 4.37 18.68 -6.76
N GLN A 16 3.18 19.11 -7.14
CA GLN A 16 2.51 20.27 -6.56
C GLN A 16 1.86 19.92 -5.22
N THR A 17 1.12 18.79 -5.16
CA THR A 17 0.34 18.42 -3.97
C THR A 17 1.05 17.43 -3.07
N LYS A 18 2.10 16.76 -3.58
CA LYS A 18 2.80 15.62 -2.96
C LYS A 18 1.91 14.40 -2.72
N ASP A 19 0.75 14.35 -3.37
CA ASP A 19 -0.10 13.16 -3.39
C ASP A 19 0.59 12.02 -4.12
N VAL A 20 0.51 10.81 -3.54
CA VAL A 20 0.96 9.57 -4.16
C VAL A 20 -0.26 8.90 -4.79
N PHE A 21 -0.25 8.75 -6.11
CA PHE A 21 -1.29 8.09 -6.87
C PHE A 21 -0.89 6.65 -7.19
N TYR A 22 -1.87 5.75 -7.17
CA TYR A 22 -1.72 4.33 -7.51
C TYR A 22 -2.40 4.04 -8.84
N PHE A 23 -1.62 3.55 -9.81
CA PHE A 23 -2.03 3.31 -11.19
C PHE A 23 -2.28 1.84 -11.50
N GLY A 24 -2.14 0.96 -10.51
CA GLY A 24 -2.41 -0.47 -10.63
C GLY A 24 -1.18 -1.33 -10.41
N GLU A 25 -1.32 -2.61 -10.67
CA GLU A 25 -0.32 -3.63 -10.44
C GLU A 25 -0.40 -4.83 -11.36
N ASP A 26 0.76 -5.48 -11.53
CA ASP A 26 0.83 -6.85 -12.03
C ASP A 26 1.06 -7.80 -10.85
N VAL A 27 0.13 -8.74 -10.67
CA VAL A 27 0.12 -9.72 -9.57
C VAL A 27 0.31 -11.12 -10.14
N ALA A 28 1.17 -11.91 -9.50
CA ALA A 28 1.33 -13.33 -9.75
C ALA A 28 1.29 -14.12 -8.44
N PHE A 29 0.30 -15.00 -8.32
CA PHE A 29 0.17 -15.93 -7.20
C PHE A 29 0.89 -17.24 -7.49
N TYR A 30 1.54 -17.81 -6.48
CA TYR A 30 2.38 -18.99 -6.58
C TYR A 30 1.88 -20.12 -5.69
N GLU A 31 1.87 -21.34 -6.25
CA GLU A 31 1.75 -22.58 -5.50
C GLU A 31 2.87 -23.52 -5.91
N ASN A 32 3.59 -24.08 -4.94
CA ASN A 32 4.72 -24.99 -5.19
C ASN A 32 5.76 -24.40 -6.18
N GLY A 33 5.98 -23.09 -6.12
CA GLY A 33 6.96 -22.37 -6.96
C GLY A 33 6.51 -22.11 -8.40
N LYS A 34 5.25 -22.35 -8.75
CA LYS A 34 4.69 -22.06 -10.09
C LYS A 34 3.58 -21.03 -9.98
N VAL A 35 3.51 -20.14 -10.98
CA VAL A 35 2.40 -19.18 -11.09
C VAL A 35 1.10 -19.94 -11.36
N THR A 36 0.07 -19.69 -10.56
CA THR A 36 -1.25 -20.31 -10.69
C THR A 36 -2.31 -19.33 -11.15
N LYS A 37 -2.22 -18.05 -10.74
CA LYS A 37 -3.20 -17.01 -11.05
C LYS A 37 -2.55 -15.63 -11.17
N THR A 38 -3.19 -14.74 -11.91
CA THR A 38 -2.80 -13.32 -12.09
C THR A 38 -4.02 -12.39 -12.04
N ASP A 39 -5.13 -12.89 -11.50
CA ASP A 39 -6.47 -12.26 -11.51
C ASP A 39 -6.57 -11.02 -10.60
N GLY A 40 -5.59 -10.79 -9.73
CA GLY A 40 -5.44 -9.52 -9.00
C GLY A 40 -4.86 -8.37 -9.83
N SER A 41 -4.34 -8.63 -11.03
CA SER A 41 -3.69 -7.58 -11.84
C SER A 41 -4.70 -6.58 -12.39
N TRP A 42 -4.40 -5.29 -12.26
CA TRP A 42 -5.21 -4.22 -12.83
C TRP A 42 -4.35 -3.02 -13.18
N GLN A 43 -4.83 -2.18 -14.10
CA GLN A 43 -4.15 -0.93 -14.46
C GLN A 43 -5.18 0.16 -14.72
N ALA A 44 -4.88 1.39 -14.33
CA ALA A 44 -5.67 2.57 -14.64
C ALA A 44 -5.81 2.79 -16.15
N GLY A 45 -6.99 3.27 -16.57
CA GLY A 45 -7.38 3.32 -17.98
C GLY A 45 -8.28 2.14 -18.35
N LYS A 46 -8.81 2.15 -19.58
CA LYS A 46 -9.68 1.07 -20.13
C LYS A 46 -10.86 0.67 -19.21
N GLY A 47 -11.41 1.61 -18.45
CA GLY A 47 -12.54 1.37 -17.53
C GLY A 47 -12.16 1.43 -16.05
N ASN A 48 -10.88 1.25 -15.73
CA ASN A 48 -10.35 1.42 -14.37
C ASN A 48 -9.84 2.85 -14.17
N ARG A 49 -9.71 3.28 -12.92
CA ARG A 49 -9.19 4.62 -12.56
C ARG A 49 -8.05 4.50 -11.56
N ALA A 50 -7.09 5.43 -11.66
CA ALA A 50 -6.07 5.58 -10.64
C ALA A 50 -6.71 6.01 -9.32
N GLY A 51 -6.20 5.49 -8.22
CA GLY A 51 -6.59 5.90 -6.87
C GLY A 51 -5.52 6.74 -6.19
N LEU A 52 -5.86 7.27 -5.02
CA LEU A 52 -4.93 7.96 -4.14
C LEU A 52 -4.36 6.92 -3.17
N MET A 53 -3.05 6.68 -3.21
CA MET A 53 -2.37 5.82 -2.22
C MET A 53 -2.15 6.56 -0.91
N MET A 54 -1.66 7.79 -0.99
CA MET A 54 -1.32 8.60 0.18
C MET A 54 -1.50 10.09 -0.15
N PRO A 55 -2.33 10.84 0.62
CA PRO A 55 -2.40 12.28 0.47
C PRO A 55 -1.08 12.94 0.84
N GLY A 56 -0.65 13.97 0.11
CA GLY A 56 0.55 14.73 0.44
C GLY A 56 0.42 15.58 1.72
N SER A 57 -0.81 15.83 2.16
CA SER A 57 -1.15 16.45 3.44
C SER A 57 -2.17 15.59 4.19
N PRO A 58 -1.75 14.45 4.75
CA PRO A 58 -2.66 13.49 5.38
C PRO A 58 -3.31 14.09 6.64
N LYS A 59 -4.59 13.80 6.85
CA LYS A 59 -5.36 14.18 8.04
C LYS A 59 -6.23 13.02 8.52
N PRO A 60 -6.42 12.84 9.83
CA PRO A 60 -7.38 11.86 10.34
C PRO A 60 -8.77 12.07 9.73
N LYS A 61 -9.50 10.98 9.53
CA LYS A 61 -10.82 10.88 8.90
C LYS A 61 -10.87 11.17 7.40
N MET A 62 -9.74 11.44 6.73
CA MET A 62 -9.73 11.45 5.27
C MET A 62 -10.03 10.04 4.75
N LYS A 63 -10.92 9.96 3.77
CA LYS A 63 -11.34 8.72 3.11
C LYS A 63 -11.13 8.86 1.62
N PHE A 64 -10.57 7.84 0.99
CA PHE A 64 -10.27 7.85 -0.43
C PHE A 64 -10.23 6.41 -0.97
N TYR A 65 -10.30 6.30 -2.29
CA TYR A 65 -10.11 5.03 -2.99
C TYR A 65 -8.64 4.89 -3.36
N GLN A 66 -8.03 3.77 -2.99
CA GLN A 66 -6.69 3.39 -3.45
C GLN A 66 -6.78 2.72 -4.82
N GLU A 67 -7.89 2.02 -5.07
CA GLU A 67 -8.10 1.28 -6.30
C GLU A 67 -9.52 1.43 -6.81
N LEU A 68 -9.66 1.49 -8.14
CA LEU A 68 -10.93 1.66 -8.82
C LEU A 68 -10.92 0.78 -10.09
N ALA A 69 -10.87 -0.54 -9.90
CA ALA A 69 -10.97 -1.57 -10.93
C ALA A 69 -12.16 -2.52 -10.63
N PRO A 70 -13.37 -2.23 -11.14
CA PRO A 70 -14.58 -2.96 -10.78
C PRO A 70 -14.47 -4.48 -10.97
N GLY A 71 -14.76 -5.24 -9.91
CA GLY A 71 -14.71 -6.70 -9.91
C GLY A 71 -13.31 -7.31 -9.80
N VAL A 72 -12.26 -6.48 -9.76
CA VAL A 72 -10.86 -6.91 -9.63
C VAL A 72 -10.26 -6.38 -8.33
N ALA A 73 -10.22 -5.04 -8.18
CA ALA A 73 -9.53 -4.36 -7.09
C ALA A 73 -10.23 -3.04 -6.77
N MET A 74 -10.70 -2.85 -5.54
CA MET A 74 -11.64 -1.76 -5.19
C MET A 74 -11.39 -1.17 -3.81
N ASP A 75 -10.12 -1.15 -3.39
CA ASP A 75 -9.74 -0.82 -2.03
C ASP A 75 -9.97 0.65 -1.67
N ARG A 76 -10.35 0.83 -0.42
CA ARG A 76 -10.66 2.11 0.22
C ARG A 76 -9.83 2.25 1.47
N ALA A 77 -9.28 3.43 1.66
CA ALA A 77 -8.54 3.79 2.84
C ALA A 77 -9.26 4.86 3.67
N GLU A 78 -9.14 4.74 4.98
CA GLU A 78 -9.44 5.77 5.96
C GLU A 78 -8.21 6.03 6.84
N ILE A 79 -7.74 7.27 6.89
CA ILE A 79 -6.68 7.66 7.81
C ILE A 79 -7.27 7.73 9.22
N VAL A 80 -6.84 6.83 10.10
CA VAL A 80 -7.34 6.75 11.47
C VAL A 80 -6.52 7.63 12.42
N SER A 81 -5.21 7.66 12.25
CA SER A 81 -4.30 8.40 13.12
C SER A 81 -2.99 8.74 12.41
N LEU A 82 -2.26 9.74 12.93
CA LEU A 82 -0.94 10.18 12.46
C LEU A 82 0.13 10.14 13.56
N THR A 83 -0.23 9.70 14.77
CA THR A 83 0.63 9.79 15.96
C THR A 83 0.94 8.44 16.58
N ASP A 84 0.52 7.34 15.94
CA ASP A 84 0.69 6.00 16.48
C ASP A 84 2.17 5.64 16.62
N THR A 85 2.47 4.80 17.61
CA THR A 85 3.78 4.16 17.74
C THR A 85 3.64 2.70 17.36
N CYS A 86 4.42 2.23 16.38
CA CYS A 86 4.40 0.86 15.90
C CYS A 86 5.71 0.14 16.26
N LYS A 87 5.60 -0.93 17.07
CA LYS A 87 6.74 -1.80 17.41
C LYS A 87 6.79 -2.98 16.44
N THR A 88 7.95 -3.19 15.85
CA THR A 88 8.23 -4.25 14.89
C THR A 88 9.57 -4.91 15.25
N PRO A 89 9.90 -6.08 14.68
CA PRO A 89 11.25 -6.64 14.81
C PRO A 89 12.35 -5.71 14.25
N ALA A 90 12.05 -4.87 13.26
CA ALA A 90 12.99 -3.88 12.72
C ALA A 90 13.22 -2.67 13.64
N GLY A 91 12.43 -2.50 14.70
CA GLY A 91 12.54 -1.37 15.63
C GLY A 91 11.19 -0.79 16.04
N THR A 92 11.26 0.33 16.78
CA THR A 92 10.08 1.11 17.19
C THR A 92 9.99 2.36 16.33
N PHE A 93 8.88 2.51 15.61
CA PHE A 93 8.59 3.66 14.78
C PHE A 93 7.56 4.56 15.47
N GLN A 94 7.82 5.87 15.50
CA GLN A 94 6.95 6.87 16.08
C GLN A 94 6.29 7.72 14.99
N ARG A 95 5.16 8.36 15.31
CA ARG A 95 4.40 9.22 14.38
C ARG A 95 3.98 8.45 13.13
N CYS A 96 3.59 7.19 13.30
CA CYS A 96 3.08 6.38 12.22
C CYS A 96 1.68 6.86 11.82
N MET A 97 1.45 6.93 10.51
CA MET A 97 0.11 7.01 9.97
C MET A 97 -0.53 5.63 10.03
N ARG A 98 -1.64 5.50 10.76
CA ARG A 98 -2.48 4.30 10.76
C ARG A 98 -3.64 4.49 9.79
N VAL A 99 -3.73 3.59 8.83
CA VAL A 99 -4.78 3.55 7.80
C VAL A 99 -5.61 2.30 8.03
N LYS A 100 -6.94 2.45 7.96
CA LYS A 100 -7.86 1.32 7.87
C LYS A 100 -8.18 1.11 6.39
N GLU A 101 -7.98 -0.10 5.89
CA GLU A 101 -8.31 -0.46 4.51
C GLU A 101 -9.48 -1.45 4.48
N SER A 102 -10.27 -1.40 3.41
CA SER A 102 -11.46 -2.23 3.20
C SER A 102 -11.84 -2.26 1.73
N SER A 103 -12.54 -3.32 1.31
CA SER A 103 -13.02 -3.49 -0.05
C SER A 103 -14.51 -3.84 -0.10
N PRO A 104 -15.30 -3.30 -1.05
CA PRO A 104 -16.65 -3.80 -1.29
C PRO A 104 -16.67 -5.23 -1.85
N LEU A 105 -15.54 -5.72 -2.38
CA LEU A 105 -15.40 -7.11 -2.86
C LEU A 105 -15.33 -8.12 -1.71
N GLU A 106 -14.97 -7.66 -0.51
CA GLU A 106 -14.85 -8.47 0.70
C GLU A 106 -15.67 -7.86 1.85
N PRO A 107 -17.01 -7.96 1.81
CA PRO A 107 -17.87 -7.31 2.79
C PRO A 107 -17.57 -7.73 4.23
N GLY A 108 -17.31 -6.74 5.09
CA GLY A 108 -17.02 -6.96 6.50
C GLY A 108 -15.54 -7.19 6.82
N ALA A 109 -14.69 -7.43 5.81
CA ALA A 109 -13.25 -7.46 5.97
C ALA A 109 -12.69 -6.03 6.09
N SER A 110 -11.67 -5.88 6.94
CA SER A 110 -10.87 -4.67 6.99
C SER A 110 -9.54 -4.95 7.66
N GLU A 111 -8.51 -4.24 7.23
CA GLU A 111 -7.15 -4.36 7.75
C GLU A 111 -6.62 -3.02 8.22
N TYR A 112 -5.54 -3.05 9.01
CA TYR A 112 -4.84 -1.84 9.45
C TYR A 112 -3.40 -1.84 8.96
N LYS A 113 -3.05 -0.82 8.19
CA LYS A 113 -1.68 -0.55 7.75
C LYS A 113 -1.07 0.60 8.55
N PHE A 114 0.23 0.51 8.80
CA PHE A 114 1.00 1.56 9.46
C PHE A 114 2.14 2.01 8.56
N HIS A 115 2.21 3.31 8.29
CA HIS A 115 3.30 3.92 7.55
C HIS A 115 4.13 4.83 8.46
N ALA A 116 5.44 4.59 8.54
CA ALA A 116 6.36 5.41 9.32
C ALA A 116 7.05 6.46 8.43
N PRO A 117 7.25 7.71 8.91
CA PRO A 117 7.98 8.73 8.19
C PRO A 117 9.39 8.27 7.78
N GLY A 118 9.74 8.46 6.51
CA GLY A 118 11.05 8.09 5.96
C GLY A 118 11.26 6.59 5.72
N ILE A 119 10.29 5.73 6.07
CA ILE A 119 10.38 4.27 5.90
C ILE A 119 9.28 3.74 4.97
N GLY A 120 8.05 4.24 5.09
CA GLY A 120 6.90 3.69 4.38
C GLY A 120 6.17 2.64 5.23
N LEU A 121 5.64 1.59 4.60
CA LEU A 121 4.86 0.54 5.26
C LEU A 121 5.72 -0.23 6.26
N VAL A 122 5.35 -0.19 7.55
CA VAL A 122 6.06 -0.89 8.63
C VAL A 122 5.24 -2.01 9.27
N ARG A 123 3.92 -2.01 9.04
CA ARG A 123 3.02 -3.06 9.49
C ARG A 123 1.82 -3.12 8.55
N ASP A 124 1.45 -4.35 8.21
CA ASP A 124 0.29 -4.69 7.41
C ASP A 124 -0.49 -5.77 8.14
N ASP A 125 -1.51 -5.33 8.87
CA ASP A 125 -2.26 -6.12 9.84
C ASP A 125 -1.38 -6.94 10.80
N GLU A 126 -1.26 -8.26 10.61
CA GLU A 126 -0.39 -9.12 11.43
C GLU A 126 1.08 -9.13 10.97
N LEU A 127 1.35 -8.74 9.71
CA LEU A 127 2.67 -8.69 9.11
C LEU A 127 3.43 -7.47 9.64
N ARG A 128 4.67 -7.69 10.10
CA ARG A 128 5.52 -6.65 10.70
C ARG A 128 6.86 -6.60 10.01
N LEU A 129 7.34 -5.38 9.78
CA LEU A 129 8.64 -5.14 9.17
C LEU A 129 9.77 -5.77 10.00
N VAL A 130 10.56 -6.63 9.35
CA VAL A 130 11.67 -7.35 10.01
C VAL A 130 13.02 -6.69 9.80
N LYS A 131 13.19 -5.96 8.68
CA LYS A 131 14.42 -5.25 8.33
C LYS A 131 14.10 -4.16 7.31
N HIS A 132 14.80 -3.03 7.37
CA HIS A 132 14.82 -2.02 6.32
C HIS A 132 16.23 -1.46 6.14
N GLY A 133 16.43 -0.66 5.10
CA GLY A 133 17.68 0.04 4.83
C GLY A 133 17.45 1.13 3.79
N PHE A 134 18.46 1.96 3.60
CA PHE A 134 18.46 2.99 2.57
C PHE A 134 19.43 2.57 1.47
N ILE A 135 19.05 2.82 0.23
CA ILE A 135 20.00 2.77 -0.88
C ILE A 135 20.69 4.13 -0.89
N ASP A 136 22.01 4.15 -0.81
CA ASP A 136 22.77 5.39 -0.96
C ASP A 136 22.36 6.02 -2.29
N ALA A 137 21.96 7.30 -2.25
CA ALA A 137 21.74 8.05 -3.48
C ALA A 137 23.02 7.94 -4.31
N ALA A 138 22.92 7.41 -5.53
CA ALA A 138 24.04 7.46 -6.46
C ALA A 138 24.51 8.91 -6.50
N LYS A 139 25.75 9.17 -6.07
CA LYS A 139 26.36 10.50 -6.21
C LYS A 139 26.29 10.81 -7.70
N GLY A 140 25.36 11.68 -8.08
CA GLY A 140 25.23 12.13 -9.46
C GLY A 140 26.59 12.65 -9.92
N LYS A 141 27.02 12.18 -11.10
CA LYS A 141 28.07 12.86 -11.86
C LYS A 141 27.51 14.15 -12.43
#